data_AF-A0A6I4UJH6-F1
#
_entry.id   AF-A0A6I4UJH6-F1
#
_cell.length_a   1.000
_cell.length_b   1.000
_cell.length_c   1.000
_cell.angle_alpha   90.00
_cell.angle_beta   90.00
_cell.angle_gamma   90.00
#
_symmetry.space_group_name_H-M   'P 1'
#
loop_
_entity.id
_entity.type
_entity.pdbx_description
1 polymer ?
#
loop_
_entity_poly.entity_id
_entity_poly.type
_entity_poly.pdbx_seq_one_letter_code
_entity_poly.pdbx_strand_id
1 'polypeptide(L)'
;MSAVCAALAGDPVLAAHYADFRAKAEGALDPALVALVRQAVAQVHGIDSAPIDESTLDAGTRAAIAYARRMPFEHTAITDAEAAAMVAHLGEPGFVAFSVVTALADAECRAELVGLPGLAGV
;
A
#
# COMPACT_ATOMS: atom_id res chain seq x y z
N MET A 1 5.86 8.11 11.04
CA MET A 1 6.92 8.36 10.04
C MET A 1 7.33 7.00 9.48
N SER A 2 7.31 6.78 8.16
CA SER A 2 7.71 5.47 7.60
C SER A 2 9.22 5.30 7.53
N ALA A 3 9.67 4.05 7.35
CA ALA A 3 11.08 3.72 7.14
C ALA A 3 11.68 4.46 5.93
N VAL A 4 10.88 4.69 4.88
CA VAL A 4 11.32 5.49 3.71
C VAL A 4 11.54 6.95 4.09
N CYS A 5 10.61 7.60 4.81
CA CYS A 5 10.82 8.97 5.30
C CYS A 5 12.07 9.10 6.18
N ALA A 6 12.33 8.10 7.03
CA ALA A 6 13.52 8.07 7.87
C ALA A 6 14.82 7.91 7.07
N ALA A 7 14.81 7.09 6.02
CA ALA A 7 15.95 6.94 5.09
C ALA A 7 16.24 8.24 4.32
N LEU A 8 15.22 9.05 4.07
CA LEU A 8 15.35 10.34 3.40
C LEU A 8 15.71 11.49 4.35
N ALA A 9 16.00 11.25 5.64
CA ALA A 9 16.27 12.32 6.61
C ALA A 9 17.47 13.21 6.23
N GLY A 10 18.42 12.70 5.43
CA GLY A 10 19.55 13.47 4.89
C GLY A 10 19.18 14.40 3.72
N ASP A 11 18.00 14.23 3.13
CA ASP A 11 17.45 15.09 2.06
C ASP A 11 16.02 15.53 2.43
N PRO A 12 15.88 16.64 3.19
CA PRO A 12 14.58 17.06 3.71
C PRO A 12 13.58 17.47 2.63
N VAL A 13 14.04 17.89 1.44
CA VAL A 13 13.16 18.24 0.32
C VAL A 13 12.54 16.97 -0.25
N LEU A 14 13.36 15.94 -0.49
CA LEU A 14 12.86 14.66 -0.99
C LEU A 14 11.96 13.96 0.03
N ALA A 15 12.31 14.02 1.33
CA ALA A 15 11.46 13.50 2.40
C ALA A 15 10.08 14.18 2.42
N ALA A 16 10.03 15.50 2.22
CA ALA A 16 8.77 16.25 2.17
C ALA A 16 7.93 15.87 0.93
N HIS A 17 8.54 15.72 -0.25
CA HIS A 17 7.83 15.29 -1.45
C HIS A 17 7.26 13.88 -1.31
N TYR A 18 8.02 12.95 -0.71
CA TYR A 18 7.53 11.60 -0.47
C TYR A 18 6.32 11.60 0.49
N ALA A 19 6.42 12.35 1.60
CA ALA A 19 5.34 12.45 2.57
C ALA A 19 4.07 13.07 1.96
N ASP A 20 4.21 14.13 1.16
CA ASP A 20 3.09 14.77 0.46
C ASP A 20 2.45 13.86 -0.59
N PHE A 21 3.25 13.18 -1.41
CA PHE A 21 2.75 12.22 -2.40
C PHE A 21 1.98 11.08 -1.74
N ARG A 22 2.54 10.48 -0.69
CA ARG A 22 1.88 9.44 0.10
C ARG A 22 0.56 9.93 0.68
N ALA A 23 0.54 11.11 1.30
CA ALA A 23 -0.66 11.66 1.92
C ALA A 23 -1.77 11.94 0.88
N LYS A 24 -1.41 12.43 -0.31
CA LYS A 24 -2.37 12.66 -1.40
C LYS A 24 -2.93 11.36 -1.98
N ALA A 25 -2.09 10.31 -2.10
CA ALA A 25 -2.54 9.00 -2.54
C ALA A 25 -3.50 8.36 -1.53
N GLU A 26 -3.16 8.41 -0.24
CA GLU A 26 -4.02 7.89 0.84
C GLU A 26 -5.33 8.70 0.96
N GLY A 27 -5.26 10.04 0.84
CA GLY A 27 -6.42 10.92 0.94
C GLY A 27 -7.42 10.84 -0.22
N ALA A 28 -7.08 10.13 -1.30
CA ALA A 28 -7.99 9.85 -2.41
C ALA A 28 -8.88 8.61 -2.17
N LEU A 29 -8.68 7.90 -1.06
CA LEU A 29 -9.41 6.68 -0.69
C LEU A 29 -10.10 6.83 0.66
N ASP A 30 -11.03 5.93 0.95
CA ASP A 30 -11.57 5.78 2.30
C ASP A 30 -10.44 5.39 3.28
N PRO A 31 -10.28 6.08 4.43
CA PRO A 31 -9.21 5.80 5.38
C PRO A 31 -9.23 4.37 5.96
N ALA A 32 -10.41 3.76 6.13
CA ALA A 32 -10.51 2.39 6.61
C ALA A 32 -10.01 1.40 5.54
N LEU A 33 -10.31 1.66 4.27
CA LEU A 33 -9.74 0.88 3.16
C LEU A 33 -8.21 1.01 3.12
N VAL A 34 -7.66 2.22 3.28
CA VAL A 34 -6.20 2.42 3.33
C VAL A 34 -5.56 1.60 4.45
N ALA A 35 -6.16 1.59 5.64
CA ALA A 35 -5.67 0.81 6.77
C ALA A 35 -5.66 -0.70 6.47
N LEU A 36 -6.76 -1.22 5.91
CA LEU A 36 -6.89 -2.63 5.52
C LEU A 36 -5.88 -3.04 4.44
N VAL A 37 -5.68 -2.19 3.44
CA VAL A 37 -4.70 -2.43 2.36
C VAL A 37 -3.28 -2.49 2.92
N ARG A 38 -2.91 -1.54 3.77
CA ARG A 38 -1.58 -1.53 4.40
C ARG A 38 -1.36 -2.76 5.28
N GLN A 39 -2.36 -3.13 6.07
CA GLN A 39 -2.29 -4.34 6.90
C GLN A 39 -2.16 -5.59 6.03
N ALA A 40 -2.94 -5.70 4.95
CA ALA A 40 -2.90 -6.84 4.04
C ALA A 40 -1.52 -7.00 3.36
N VAL A 41 -0.89 -5.90 2.95
CA VAL A 41 0.47 -5.92 2.41
C VAL A 41 1.49 -6.27 3.49
N ALA A 42 1.37 -5.72 4.70
CA ALA A 42 2.26 -6.05 5.82
C ALA A 42 2.18 -7.54 6.21
N GLN A 43 1.00 -8.17 6.12
CA GLN A 43 0.83 -9.61 6.31
C GLN A 43 1.60 -10.43 5.27
N VAL A 44 1.61 -10.02 4.00
CA VAL A 44 2.38 -10.69 2.93
C VAL A 44 3.88 -10.66 3.19
N HIS A 45 4.37 -9.57 3.81
CA HIS A 45 5.76 -9.42 4.22
C HIS A 45 6.08 -10.05 5.59
N GLY A 46 5.08 -10.62 6.29
CA GLY A 46 5.25 -11.20 7.63
C GLY A 46 5.53 -10.18 8.73
N ILE A 47 5.23 -8.90 8.51
CA ILE A 47 5.38 -7.81 9.49
C ILE A 47 4.16 -7.77 10.43
N ASP A 48 2.97 -8.01 9.88
CA ASP A 48 1.72 -8.08 10.63
C ASP A 48 1.18 -9.52 10.65
N SER A 49 0.72 -9.99 11.81
CA SER A 49 0.12 -11.30 11.99
C SER A 49 -1.33 -11.26 12.49
N ALA A 50 -1.87 -10.07 12.77
CA ALA A 50 -3.24 -9.91 13.23
C ALA A 50 -4.19 -10.21 12.05
N PRO A 51 -5.19 -11.09 12.22
CA PRO A 51 -6.11 -11.41 11.14
C PRO A 51 -6.97 -10.20 10.77
N ILE A 52 -7.29 -10.07 9.48
CA ILE A 52 -8.32 -9.15 9.01
C ILE A 52 -9.66 -9.89 9.06
N ASP A 53 -10.63 -9.38 9.83
CA ASP A 53 -11.99 -9.91 9.82
C ASP A 53 -12.75 -9.40 8.58
N GLU A 54 -12.89 -10.28 7.60
CA GLU A 54 -13.56 -9.97 6.33
C GLU A 54 -15.08 -10.25 6.36
N SER A 55 -15.61 -10.75 7.49
CA SER A 55 -17.01 -11.21 7.59
C SER A 55 -18.04 -10.09 7.48
N THR A 56 -17.65 -8.86 7.85
CA THR A 56 -18.51 -7.67 7.82
C THR A 56 -18.26 -6.76 6.61
N LEU A 57 -17.24 -7.07 5.80
CA LEU A 57 -16.84 -6.24 4.67
C LEU A 57 -17.77 -6.47 3.45
N ASP A 58 -17.92 -5.44 2.61
CA ASP A 58 -18.57 -5.62 1.32
C ASP A 58 -17.67 -6.38 0.33
N ALA A 59 -18.26 -6.81 -0.80
CA ALA A 59 -17.55 -7.61 -1.78
C ALA A 59 -16.40 -6.85 -2.48
N GLY A 60 -16.55 -5.55 -2.69
CA GLY A 60 -15.51 -4.72 -3.29
C GLY A 60 -14.33 -4.51 -2.35
N THR A 61 -14.59 -4.26 -1.07
CA THR A 61 -13.52 -4.16 -0.06
C THR A 61 -12.76 -5.48 0.09
N ARG A 62 -13.44 -6.63 0.07
CA ARG A 62 -12.77 -7.95 0.07
C ARG A 62 -11.92 -8.15 -1.20
N ALA A 63 -12.42 -7.76 -2.36
CA ALA A 63 -11.66 -7.81 -3.61
C ALA A 63 -10.41 -6.91 -3.55
N ALA A 64 -10.53 -5.71 -2.96
CA ALA A 64 -9.41 -4.79 -2.75
C ALA A 64 -8.32 -5.40 -1.85
N ILE A 65 -8.70 -6.06 -0.76
CA ILE A 65 -7.77 -6.76 0.13
C ILE A 65 -7.09 -7.92 -0.61
N ALA A 66 -7.84 -8.74 -1.33
CA ALA A 66 -7.30 -9.85 -2.11
C ALA A 66 -6.31 -9.35 -3.19
N TYR A 67 -6.65 -8.27 -3.90
CA TYR A 67 -5.79 -7.63 -4.87
C TYR A 67 -4.51 -7.10 -4.20
N ALA A 68 -4.64 -6.38 -3.08
CA ALA A 68 -3.51 -5.84 -2.33
C ALA A 68 -2.51 -6.92 -1.87
N ARG A 69 -2.99 -8.09 -1.45
CA ARG A 69 -2.14 -9.23 -1.07
C ARG A 69 -1.29 -9.76 -2.23
N ARG A 70 -1.76 -9.61 -3.47
CA ARG A 70 -1.06 -10.09 -4.68
C ARG A 70 -0.03 -9.09 -5.20
N MET A 71 -0.17 -7.80 -4.89
CA MET A 71 0.71 -6.75 -5.42
C MET A 71 2.22 -6.99 -5.19
N PRO A 72 2.70 -7.39 -4.00
CA PRO A 72 4.14 -7.56 -3.74
C PRO A 72 4.83 -8.58 -4.67
N PHE A 73 4.21 -9.74 -4.92
CA PHE A 73 4.89 -10.89 -5.54
C PHE A 73 4.17 -11.48 -6.76
N GLU A 74 2.94 -11.04 -7.03
CA GLU A 74 2.08 -11.59 -8.09
C GLU A 74 1.48 -10.50 -9.00
N HIS A 75 1.94 -9.25 -8.93
CA HIS A 75 1.34 -8.13 -9.70
C HIS A 75 1.29 -8.39 -11.22
N THR A 76 2.22 -9.17 -11.77
CA THR A 76 2.23 -9.53 -13.20
C THR A 76 1.16 -10.55 -13.58
N ALA A 77 0.58 -11.25 -12.60
CA ALA A 77 -0.49 -12.22 -12.78
C ALA A 77 -1.88 -11.63 -12.51
N ILE A 78 -1.98 -10.33 -12.21
CA ILE A 78 -3.25 -9.63 -12.08
C ILE A 78 -3.80 -9.35 -13.48
N THR A 79 -5.07 -9.67 -13.68
CA THR A 79 -5.73 -9.57 -14.99
C THR A 79 -6.51 -8.28 -15.18
N ASP A 80 -6.77 -7.91 -16.43
CA ASP A 80 -7.63 -6.78 -16.78
C ASP A 80 -9.06 -6.93 -16.22
N ALA A 81 -9.55 -8.16 -16.07
CA ALA A 81 -10.86 -8.42 -15.48
C ALA A 81 -10.89 -8.08 -13.98
N GLU A 82 -9.80 -8.39 -13.26
CA GLU A 82 -9.65 -8.02 -11.85
C GLU A 82 -9.49 -6.50 -11.69
N ALA A 83 -8.71 -5.85 -12.56
CA ALA A 83 -8.60 -4.40 -12.60
C ALA A 83 -9.97 -3.74 -12.90
N ALA A 84 -10.73 -4.26 -13.86
CA ALA A 84 -12.06 -3.76 -14.18
C ALA A 84 -13.04 -3.90 -13.00
N ALA A 85 -12.97 -4.98 -12.23
CA ALA A 85 -13.76 -5.13 -11.01
C ALA A 85 -13.40 -4.08 -9.95
N MET A 86 -12.11 -3.77 -9.81
CA MET A 86 -11.65 -2.70 -8.92
C MET A 86 -12.13 -1.32 -9.37
N VAL A 87 -12.06 -1.03 -10.68
CA VAL A 87 -12.59 0.21 -11.25
C VAL A 87 -14.09 0.32 -11.06
N ALA A 88 -14.86 -0.77 -11.19
CA ALA A 88 -16.29 -0.76 -10.92
C ALA A 88 -16.62 -0.43 -9.45
N HIS A 89 -15.74 -0.79 -8.51
CA HIS A 89 -15.92 -0.53 -7.09
C HIS A 89 -15.43 0.86 -6.65
N LEU A 90 -14.23 1.27 -7.09
CA LEU A 90 -13.55 2.48 -6.62
C LEU A 90 -13.64 3.66 -7.60
N GLY A 91 -14.10 3.42 -8.83
CA GLY A 91 -13.88 4.31 -9.96
C GLY A 91 -12.42 4.29 -10.42
N GLU A 92 -12.17 4.80 -11.63
CA GLU A 92 -10.82 4.88 -12.20
C GLU A 92 -9.84 5.66 -11.30
N PRO A 93 -10.19 6.87 -10.77
CA PRO A 93 -9.27 7.61 -9.91
C PRO A 93 -8.97 6.87 -8.60
N GLY A 94 -9.96 6.19 -8.02
CA GLY A 94 -9.80 5.39 -6.82
C GLY A 94 -8.93 4.17 -7.06
N PHE A 95 -9.09 3.48 -8.20
CA PHE A 95 -8.23 2.35 -8.55
C PHE A 95 -6.76 2.76 -8.75
N VAL A 96 -6.51 3.90 -9.38
CA VAL A 96 -5.14 4.45 -9.50
C VAL A 96 -4.56 4.78 -8.12
N ALA A 97 -5.32 5.47 -7.26
CA ALA A 97 -4.88 5.76 -5.90
C ALA A 97 -4.60 4.48 -5.10
N PHE A 98 -5.47 3.48 -5.19
CA PHE A 98 -5.30 2.16 -4.58
C PHE A 98 -4.03 1.45 -5.07
N SER A 99 -3.74 1.50 -6.37
CA SER A 99 -2.52 0.94 -6.96
C SER A 99 -1.26 1.63 -6.43
N VAL A 100 -1.31 2.95 -6.24
CA VAL A 100 -0.21 3.71 -5.62
C VAL A 100 -0.04 3.35 -4.15
N VAL A 101 -1.13 3.30 -3.38
CA VAL A 101 -1.09 2.97 -1.94
C VAL A 101 -0.55 1.56 -1.70
N THR A 102 -0.96 0.59 -2.52
CA THR A 102 -0.44 -0.79 -2.44
C THR A 102 1.05 -0.86 -2.75
N ALA A 103 1.53 -0.16 -3.78
CA ALA A 103 2.95 -0.08 -4.11
C ALA A 103 3.78 0.64 -3.03
N LEU A 104 3.26 1.72 -2.44
CA LEU A 104 3.91 2.41 -1.33
C LEU A 104 3.97 1.52 -0.08
N ALA A 105 2.89 0.80 0.23
CA ALA A 105 2.88 -0.13 1.35
C ALA A 105 3.93 -1.24 1.17
N ASP A 106 4.05 -1.79 -0.05
CA ASP A 106 5.04 -2.80 -0.39
C ASP A 106 6.48 -2.28 -0.22
N ALA A 107 6.77 -1.12 -0.82
CA ALA A 107 8.08 -0.48 -0.71
C ALA A 107 8.44 -0.14 0.75
N GLU A 108 7.47 0.34 1.55
CA GLU A 108 7.69 0.66 2.96
C GLU A 108 7.92 -0.59 3.82
N CYS A 109 7.19 -1.69 3.57
CA CYS A 109 7.44 -2.96 4.22
C CYS A 109 8.85 -3.47 3.92
N ARG A 110 9.27 -3.39 2.65
CA ARG A 110 10.62 -3.79 2.25
C ARG A 110 11.68 -2.91 2.91
N ALA A 111 11.45 -1.59 2.95
CA ALA A 111 12.33 -0.63 3.61
C ALA A 111 12.49 -0.92 5.12
N GLU A 112 11.42 -1.31 5.79
CA GLU A 112 11.45 -1.74 7.19
C GLU A 112 12.26 -3.03 7.37
N LEU A 113 11.97 -4.08 6.59
CA LEU A 113 12.63 -5.39 6.69
C LEU A 113 14.15 -5.32 6.49
N VAL A 114 14.63 -4.42 5.63
CA VAL A 114 16.08 -4.26 5.37
C VAL A 114 16.72 -3.21 6.26
N GLY A 115 15.96 -2.55 7.14
CA GLY A 115 16.47 -1.45 7.94
C GLY A 115 17.00 -0.29 7.08
N LEU A 116 16.28 0.07 6.01
CA LEU A 116 16.71 1.04 5.00
C LEU A 116 17.31 2.34 5.57
N PRO A 117 16.80 2.95 6.66
CA PRO A 117 17.45 4.13 7.24
C PRO A 117 18.93 3.92 7.61
N GLY A 118 19.29 2.72 8.08
CA GLY A 118 20.69 2.39 8.39
C GLY A 118 21.55 2.16 7.13
N LEU A 119 20.92 1.88 5.98
CA LEU A 119 21.59 1.69 4.69
C LEU A 119 21.72 3.00 3.89
N ALA A 120 20.93 4.03 4.20
CA ALA A 120 20.95 5.29 3.47
C ALA A 120 22.11 6.23 3.85
N GLY A 121 22.89 5.87 4.88
CA GLY A 121 24.03 6.63 5.40
C GLY A 121 25.41 5.96 5.20
N VAL A 122 25.49 4.93 4.34
CA VAL A 122 26.74 4.34 3.83
C VAL A 122 27.04 4.81 2.42
#